data_AF-A0A7K6KNY1-F1
#
_entry.id   AF-A0A7K6KNY1-F1
#
_cell.length_a   1.000
_cell.length_b   1.000
_cell.length_c   1.000
_cell.angle_alpha   90.00
_cell.angle_beta   90.00
_cell.angle_gamma   90.00
#
_symmetry.space_group_name_H-M   'P 1'
#
loop_
_entity.id
_entity.type
_entity.pdbx_description
1 polymer ?
#
loop_
_entity_poly.entity_id
_entity_poly.type
_entity_poly.pdbx_seq_one_letter_code
_entity_poly.pdbx_strand_id
1 'polypeptide(L)'
;QELTTALEKNPDDAEYYCQRAYAHILLQKYADAVADANKSLELNPKNAVALFRKGLGEYHIKNYASALESFREGQRLDNIDDTFTVWIKRCEETLNGKKKHIYFIRDLICPVLGSCVRYDWYQTESQVIVTIMIKNAQKDDVSVQFLEKKMNASVRLPSGEDFNLKLDLLHSIVPEQSTFKVLSTKVEIKMKKPEAVRWEKLEGQGDSPKLKQFTPDTQHLYPSSSHYTRNWDKLVVEIKEEEKNEKLEGDAALNKLFQQIYSDGTDEVKRAMNKSFMESGGTVLSTNWSDVGKRKVEVNPPDDVEWKKF
;
A
#
# COMPACT_ATOMS: atom_id res chain seq x y z
N GLN A 1 -32.54 36.17 -30.71
CA GLN A 1 -32.98 37.54 -31.05
C GLN A 1 -34.50 37.62 -31.04
N GLU A 2 -35.22 36.72 -31.71
CA GLU A 2 -36.69 36.69 -31.63
C GLU A 2 -37.22 36.45 -30.19
N LEU A 3 -36.64 35.49 -29.46
CA LEU A 3 -37.02 35.21 -28.06
C LEU A 3 -36.74 36.36 -27.09
N THR A 4 -35.67 37.13 -27.32
CA THR A 4 -35.36 38.31 -26.50
C THR A 4 -36.36 39.43 -26.76
N THR A 5 -36.75 39.66 -28.01
CA THR A 5 -37.79 40.64 -28.37
C THR A 5 -39.18 40.20 -27.92
N ALA A 6 -39.46 38.89 -27.87
CA ALA A 6 -40.70 38.35 -27.31
C ALA A 6 -40.80 38.61 -25.80
N LEU A 7 -39.70 38.45 -25.07
CA LEU A 7 -39.63 38.74 -23.63
C LEU A 7 -39.69 40.24 -23.31
N GLU A 8 -39.24 41.11 -24.20
CA GLU A 8 -39.46 42.57 -24.07
C GLU A 8 -40.94 42.95 -24.17
N LYS A 9 -41.75 42.17 -24.91
CA LYS A 9 -43.19 42.40 -25.05
C LYS A 9 -43.99 41.75 -23.91
N ASN A 10 -43.61 40.54 -23.51
CA ASN A 10 -44.26 39.76 -22.46
C ASN A 10 -43.20 39.18 -21.49
N PRO A 11 -42.86 39.92 -20.41
CA PRO A 11 -41.78 39.53 -19.50
C PRO A 11 -42.14 38.42 -18.50
N ASP A 12 -43.43 38.06 -18.37
CA ASP A 12 -43.89 37.09 -17.36
C ASP A 12 -44.21 35.69 -17.93
N ASP A 13 -43.85 35.44 -19.19
CA ASP A 13 -44.11 34.16 -19.83
C ASP A 13 -42.97 33.16 -19.59
N ALA A 14 -43.24 32.17 -18.75
CA ALA A 14 -42.31 31.12 -18.38
C ALA A 14 -41.80 30.30 -19.58
N GLU A 15 -42.61 30.17 -20.64
CA GLU A 15 -42.27 29.32 -21.79
C GLU A 15 -41.20 29.97 -22.66
N TYR A 16 -41.24 31.30 -22.85
CA TYR A 16 -40.20 32.00 -23.58
C TYR A 16 -38.83 31.93 -22.88
N TYR A 17 -38.80 32.02 -21.55
CA TYR A 17 -37.57 31.78 -20.79
C TYR A 17 -37.06 30.35 -20.93
N CYS A 18 -37.97 29.36 -20.88
CA CYS A 18 -37.62 27.97 -21.09
C CYS A 18 -36.97 27.80 -22.47
N GLN A 19 -37.60 28.30 -23.54
CA GLN A 19 -37.12 28.20 -24.92
C GLN A 19 -35.79 28.94 -25.13
N ARG A 20 -35.61 30.10 -24.49
CA ARG A 20 -34.35 30.83 -24.53
C ARG A 20 -33.23 30.08 -23.83
N ALA A 21 -33.51 29.42 -22.71
CA ALA A 21 -32.56 28.53 -22.05
C ALA A 21 -32.09 27.40 -22.98
N TYR A 22 -33.01 26.80 -23.76
CA TYR A 22 -32.64 25.77 -24.73
C TYR A 22 -31.75 26.32 -25.86
N ALA A 23 -32.10 27.48 -26.41
CA ALA A 23 -31.25 28.15 -27.40
C ALA A 23 -29.85 28.45 -26.84
N HIS A 24 -29.75 28.88 -25.58
CA HIS A 24 -28.47 29.08 -24.90
C HIS A 24 -27.67 27.78 -24.71
N ILE A 25 -28.32 26.66 -24.42
CA ILE A 25 -27.66 25.33 -24.36
C ILE A 25 -27.06 24.97 -25.73
N LEU A 26 -27.83 25.15 -26.82
CA LEU A 26 -27.33 24.88 -28.18
C LEU A 26 -26.17 25.80 -28.57
N LEU A 27 -26.18 27.04 -28.08
CA LEU A 27 -25.09 28.01 -28.24
C LEU A 27 -23.93 27.81 -27.26
N GLN A 28 -23.98 26.77 -26.42
CA GLN A 28 -22.98 26.46 -25.39
C GLN A 28 -22.81 27.56 -24.32
N LYS A 29 -23.79 28.45 -24.19
CA LYS A 29 -23.86 29.50 -23.16
C LYS A 29 -24.58 28.97 -21.92
N TYR A 30 -23.96 28.01 -21.25
CA TYR A 30 -24.63 27.23 -20.21
C TYR A 30 -25.00 28.06 -18.97
N ALA A 31 -24.19 29.06 -18.60
CA ALA A 31 -24.50 29.94 -17.46
C ALA A 31 -25.78 30.76 -17.70
N ASP A 32 -25.91 31.34 -18.89
CA ASP A 32 -27.10 32.09 -19.31
C ASP A 32 -28.32 31.16 -19.43
N ALA A 33 -28.11 29.91 -19.87
CA ALA A 33 -29.17 28.90 -19.91
C ALA A 33 -29.72 28.57 -18.52
N VAL A 34 -28.86 28.42 -17.52
CA VAL A 34 -29.27 28.16 -16.13
C VAL A 34 -30.02 29.36 -15.54
N ALA A 35 -29.57 30.58 -15.83
CA ALA A 35 -30.27 31.79 -15.40
C ALA A 35 -31.69 31.87 -15.98
N ASP A 36 -31.84 31.62 -17.28
CA ASP A 36 -33.13 31.61 -17.95
C ASP A 36 -34.03 30.46 -17.47
N ALA A 37 -33.47 29.27 -17.24
CA ALA A 37 -34.22 28.13 -16.71
C ALA A 37 -34.70 28.39 -15.28
N ASN A 38 -33.87 29.01 -14.43
CA ASN A 38 -34.30 29.44 -13.09
C ASN A 38 -35.42 30.49 -13.17
N LYS A 39 -35.33 31.45 -14.10
CA LYS A 39 -36.39 32.45 -14.26
C LYS A 39 -37.71 31.84 -14.72
N SER A 40 -37.64 30.84 -15.61
CA SER A 40 -38.81 30.04 -16.01
C SER A 40 -39.43 29.31 -14.82
N LEU A 41 -38.61 28.75 -13.92
CA LEU A 41 -39.07 28.03 -12.72
C LEU A 41 -39.62 28.96 -11.62
N GLU A 42 -39.15 30.20 -11.53
CA GLU A 42 -39.77 31.22 -10.66
C GLU A 42 -41.20 31.52 -11.10
N LEU A 43 -41.45 31.58 -12.41
CA LEU A 43 -42.76 31.86 -12.99
C LEU A 43 -43.67 30.63 -13.02
N ASN A 44 -43.10 29.44 -13.29
CA ASN A 44 -43.80 28.17 -13.26
C ASN A 44 -42.94 27.06 -12.60
N PRO A 45 -43.11 26.85 -11.29
CA PRO A 45 -42.34 25.84 -10.56
C PRO A 45 -42.59 24.39 -10.99
N LYS A 46 -43.70 24.12 -11.70
CA LYS A 46 -44.08 22.76 -12.11
C LYS A 46 -43.62 22.41 -13.53
N ASN A 47 -42.76 23.23 -14.13
CA ASN A 47 -42.27 22.99 -15.48
C ASN A 47 -41.10 21.98 -15.50
N ALA A 48 -41.40 20.71 -15.77
CA ALA A 48 -40.40 19.65 -15.87
C ALA A 48 -39.35 19.93 -16.97
N VAL A 49 -39.75 20.55 -18.08
CA VAL A 49 -38.85 20.88 -19.20
C VAL A 49 -37.82 21.95 -18.79
N ALA A 50 -38.24 22.93 -17.97
CA ALA A 50 -37.33 23.94 -17.45
C ALA A 50 -36.32 23.34 -16.45
N LEU A 51 -36.74 22.41 -15.59
CA LEU A 51 -35.83 21.65 -14.70
C LEU A 51 -34.82 20.81 -15.49
N PHE A 52 -35.27 20.19 -16.58
CA PHE A 52 -34.38 19.44 -17.46
C PHE A 52 -33.32 20.34 -18.10
N ARG A 53 -33.73 21.49 -18.63
CA ARG A 53 -32.82 22.48 -19.23
C ARG A 53 -31.85 23.07 -18.21
N LYS A 54 -32.31 23.31 -16.98
CA LYS A 54 -31.46 23.70 -15.84
C LYS A 54 -30.39 22.63 -15.57
N GLY A 55 -30.81 21.37 -15.41
CA GLY A 55 -29.90 20.26 -15.15
C GLY A 55 -28.86 20.07 -16.26
N LEU A 56 -29.25 20.23 -17.53
CA LEU A 56 -28.31 20.20 -18.67
C LEU A 56 -27.28 21.33 -18.59
N GLY A 57 -27.72 22.56 -18.34
CA GLY A 57 -26.81 23.70 -18.18
C GLY A 57 -25.81 23.48 -17.04
N GLU A 58 -26.29 23.04 -15.87
CA GLU A 58 -25.46 22.74 -14.70
C GLU A 58 -24.46 21.60 -14.96
N TYR A 59 -24.89 20.57 -15.69
CA TYR A 59 -24.03 19.46 -16.10
C TYR A 59 -22.87 19.94 -16.96
N HIS A 60 -23.13 20.80 -17.95
CA HIS A 60 -22.08 21.34 -18.82
C HIS A 60 -21.16 22.35 -18.12
N ILE A 61 -21.65 23.04 -17.08
CA ILE A 61 -20.83 23.86 -16.16
C ILE A 61 -19.96 22.99 -15.22
N LYS A 62 -20.11 21.66 -15.26
CA LYS A 62 -19.46 20.66 -14.41
C LYS A 62 -19.92 20.69 -12.94
N ASN A 63 -21.06 21.34 -12.67
CA ASN A 63 -21.73 21.30 -11.37
C ASN A 63 -22.69 20.11 -11.30
N TYR A 64 -22.13 18.91 -11.29
CA TYR A 64 -22.89 17.66 -11.37
C TYR A 64 -23.78 17.38 -10.16
N ALA A 65 -23.49 17.99 -9.00
CA ALA A 65 -24.30 17.82 -7.80
C ALA A 65 -25.64 18.57 -7.93
N SER A 66 -25.60 19.85 -8.30
CA SER A 66 -26.82 20.63 -8.58
C SER A 66 -27.59 20.05 -9.77
N ALA A 67 -26.89 19.63 -10.83
CA ALA A 67 -27.52 18.99 -11.98
C ALA A 67 -28.34 17.74 -11.59
N LEU A 68 -27.78 16.90 -10.71
CA LEU A 68 -28.46 15.69 -10.21
C LEU A 68 -29.74 16.02 -9.44
N GLU A 69 -29.72 17.08 -8.63
CA GLU A 69 -30.90 17.54 -7.90
C GLU A 69 -31.98 18.03 -8.87
N SER A 70 -31.61 18.90 -9.82
CA SER A 70 -32.51 19.42 -10.86
C SER A 70 -33.18 18.30 -11.67
N PHE A 71 -32.42 17.26 -12.07
CA PHE A 71 -32.98 16.13 -12.81
C PHE A 71 -33.90 15.25 -11.96
N ARG A 72 -33.58 15.03 -10.67
CA ARG A 72 -34.43 14.26 -9.76
C ARG A 72 -35.73 14.99 -9.44
N GLU A 73 -35.68 16.31 -9.32
CA GLU A 73 -36.89 17.12 -9.16
C GLU A 73 -37.76 17.07 -10.42
N GLY A 74 -37.15 17.19 -11.60
CA GLY A 74 -37.85 17.06 -12.88
C GLY A 74 -38.53 15.69 -13.04
N GLN A 75 -37.84 14.60 -12.68
CA GLN A 75 -38.40 13.24 -12.71
C GLN A 75 -39.60 13.05 -11.78
N ARG A 76 -39.66 13.75 -10.64
CA ARG A 76 -40.83 13.70 -9.74
C ARG A 76 -42.06 14.36 -10.36
N LEU A 77 -41.86 15.35 -11.22
CA LEU A 77 -42.94 16.07 -11.89
C LEU A 77 -43.38 15.36 -13.18
N ASP A 78 -42.42 14.81 -13.93
CA ASP A 78 -42.66 14.01 -15.13
C ASP A 78 -41.90 12.69 -15.05
N ASN A 79 -42.64 11.64 -14.67
CA ASN A 79 -42.13 10.28 -14.52
C ASN A 79 -42.32 9.41 -15.78
N ILE A 80 -42.79 9.99 -16.88
CA ILE A 80 -43.03 9.26 -18.13
C ILE A 80 -41.76 9.27 -18.99
N ASP A 81 -40.96 10.33 -18.89
CA ASP A 81 -39.78 10.52 -19.72
C ASP A 81 -38.53 9.83 -19.13
N ASP A 82 -38.06 8.77 -19.80
CA ASP A 82 -36.82 8.07 -19.49
C ASP A 82 -35.57 8.96 -19.61
N THR A 83 -35.69 10.13 -20.25
CA THR A 83 -34.60 11.09 -20.43
C THR A 83 -33.99 11.51 -19.09
N PHE A 84 -34.79 11.77 -18.05
CA PHE A 84 -34.27 12.12 -16.73
C PHE A 84 -33.40 11.01 -16.12
N THR A 85 -33.85 9.76 -16.24
CA THR A 85 -33.14 8.58 -15.71
C THR A 85 -31.74 8.45 -16.32
N VAL A 86 -31.61 8.66 -17.64
CA VAL A 86 -30.32 8.61 -18.34
C VAL A 86 -29.36 9.66 -17.81
N TRP A 87 -29.82 10.89 -17.61
CA TRP A 87 -28.99 11.99 -17.13
C TRP A 87 -28.64 11.88 -15.64
N ILE A 88 -29.56 11.39 -14.80
CA ILE A 88 -29.31 11.06 -13.40
C ILE A 88 -28.17 10.05 -13.29
N LYS A 89 -28.27 8.93 -14.02
CA LYS A 89 -27.23 7.89 -14.03
C LYS A 89 -25.88 8.45 -14.48
N ARG A 90 -25.87 9.27 -15.53
CA ARG A 90 -24.65 9.91 -16.04
C ARG A 90 -24.00 10.88 -15.02
N CYS A 91 -24.81 11.64 -14.29
CA CYS A 91 -24.33 12.50 -13.21
C CYS A 91 -23.72 11.67 -12.06
N GLU A 92 -24.38 10.59 -11.66
CA GLU A 92 -23.91 9.67 -10.62
C GLU A 92 -22.59 8.99 -11.00
N GLU A 93 -22.47 8.50 -12.24
CA GLU A 93 -21.23 7.91 -12.77
C GLU A 93 -20.09 8.93 -12.77
N THR A 94 -20.36 10.17 -13.18
CA THR A 94 -19.35 11.24 -13.23
C THR A 94 -18.92 11.66 -11.82
N LEU A 95 -19.86 11.76 -10.88
CA LEU A 95 -19.57 12.04 -9.47
C LEU A 95 -18.80 10.89 -8.81
N ASN A 96 -19.16 9.64 -9.10
CA ASN A 96 -18.47 8.47 -8.57
C ASN A 96 -17.07 8.33 -9.18
N GLY A 97 -16.90 8.64 -10.47
CA GLY A 97 -15.61 8.71 -11.14
C GLY A 97 -14.71 9.80 -10.56
N LYS A 98 -15.25 11.00 -10.30
CA LYS A 98 -14.54 12.07 -9.59
C LYS A 98 -14.21 11.69 -8.15
N LYS A 99 -15.11 11.03 -7.42
CA LYS A 99 -14.83 10.52 -6.08
C LYS A 99 -13.70 9.51 -6.11
N LYS A 100 -13.75 8.51 -6.98
CA LYS A 100 -12.65 7.54 -7.17
C LYS A 100 -11.33 8.22 -7.53
N HIS A 101 -11.37 9.22 -8.42
CA HIS A 101 -10.19 10.02 -8.77
C HIS A 101 -9.72 10.91 -7.62
N ILE A 102 -10.61 11.46 -6.79
CA ILE A 102 -10.25 12.23 -5.58
C ILE A 102 -9.66 11.31 -4.52
N TYR A 103 -10.20 10.10 -4.31
CA TYR A 103 -9.60 9.11 -3.41
C TYR A 103 -8.22 8.68 -3.94
N PHE A 104 -8.10 8.42 -5.24
CA PHE A 104 -6.83 8.11 -5.90
C PHE A 104 -5.82 9.26 -5.81
N ILE A 105 -6.24 10.51 -6.08
CA ILE A 105 -5.40 11.70 -5.97
C ILE A 105 -5.07 12.01 -4.50
N ARG A 106 -5.98 11.79 -3.55
CA ARG A 106 -5.69 11.94 -2.12
C ARG A 106 -4.64 10.91 -1.67
N ASP A 107 -4.67 9.71 -2.22
CA ASP A 107 -3.63 8.70 -2.00
C ASP A 107 -2.28 9.07 -2.67
N LEU A 108 -2.29 9.97 -3.66
CA LEU A 108 -1.12 10.39 -4.46
C LEU A 108 -0.60 11.81 -4.18
N ILE A 109 -1.41 12.71 -3.62
CA ILE A 109 -1.15 14.14 -3.40
C ILE A 109 -1.64 14.54 -2.01
N CYS A 110 -0.93 14.12 -0.97
CA CYS A 110 -0.75 14.97 0.20
C CYS A 110 0.60 15.65 0.04
N PRO A 111 0.60 16.93 -0.34
CA PRO A 111 0.96 17.94 0.66
C PRO A 111 0.13 19.22 0.51
N VAL A 112 -0.26 19.81 1.64
CA VAL A 112 -0.24 21.25 1.94
C VAL A 112 -1.18 21.50 3.13
N LEU A 113 -0.56 21.88 4.25
CA LEU A 113 -1.13 22.34 5.54
C LEU A 113 -1.78 21.28 6.44
N GLY A 114 -1.02 20.86 7.46
CA GLY A 114 -1.44 19.93 8.51
C GLY A 114 -0.81 18.56 8.30
N SER A 115 -0.17 18.04 9.35
CA SER A 115 0.61 16.82 9.38
C SER A 115 -0.22 15.61 8.92
N CYS A 116 -0.24 15.27 7.63
CA CYS A 116 -0.97 14.08 7.17
C CYS A 116 -0.25 12.82 7.66
N VAL A 117 -0.70 12.33 8.80
CA VAL A 117 -0.26 11.08 9.37
C VAL A 117 -0.70 9.95 8.43
N ARG A 118 0.27 9.35 7.74
CA ARG A 118 0.02 8.19 6.87
C ARG A 118 -0.25 6.96 7.73
N TYR A 119 -1.16 6.10 7.28
CA TYR A 119 -1.33 4.76 7.84
C TYR A 119 -1.34 3.72 6.73
N ASP A 120 -0.99 2.50 7.11
CA ASP A 120 -0.98 1.32 6.24
C ASP A 120 -1.64 0.16 7.00
N TRP A 121 -2.07 -0.87 6.29
CA TRP A 121 -2.66 -2.05 6.92
C TRP A 121 -2.26 -3.33 6.19
N TYR A 122 -2.12 -4.39 6.97
CA TYR A 122 -1.93 -5.74 6.46
C TYR A 122 -2.70 -6.71 7.35
N GLN A 123 -2.80 -7.96 6.93
CA GLN A 123 -3.51 -8.99 7.68
C GLN A 123 -2.71 -10.28 7.70
N THR A 124 -2.88 -11.01 8.77
CA THR A 124 -2.54 -12.43 8.87
C THR A 124 -3.82 -13.25 8.82
N GLU A 125 -3.72 -14.57 8.90
CA GLU A 125 -4.90 -15.45 8.98
C GLU A 125 -5.77 -15.14 10.20
N SER A 126 -5.19 -14.65 11.29
CA SER A 126 -5.90 -14.48 12.57
C SER A 126 -6.05 -13.04 13.06
N GLN A 127 -5.32 -12.09 12.46
CA GLN A 127 -5.29 -10.70 12.90
C GLN A 127 -5.29 -9.73 11.71
N VAL A 128 -5.84 -8.54 11.91
CA VAL A 128 -5.67 -7.38 11.03
C VAL A 128 -4.82 -6.37 11.78
N ILE A 129 -3.77 -5.87 11.12
CA ILE A 129 -2.82 -4.94 11.72
C ILE A 129 -2.88 -3.64 10.94
N VAL A 130 -3.15 -2.54 11.62
CA VAL A 130 -3.13 -1.17 11.09
C VAL A 130 -1.93 -0.46 11.70
N THR A 131 -1.06 0.09 10.87
CA THR A 131 0.15 0.80 11.28
C THR A 131 0.02 2.28 10.94
N ILE A 132 -0.01 3.13 11.96
CA ILE A 132 -0.10 4.58 11.83
C ILE A 132 1.31 5.18 11.97
N MET A 133 1.80 5.87 10.96
CA MET A 133 3.17 6.40 10.89
C MET A 133 3.29 7.72 11.64
N ILE A 134 3.46 7.63 12.97
CA ILE A 134 3.67 8.77 13.87
C ILE A 134 5.02 8.62 14.55
N LYS A 135 5.88 9.64 14.42
CA LYS A 135 7.16 9.69 15.10
C LYS A 135 6.99 10.25 16.51
N ASN A 136 7.68 9.65 17.48
CA ASN A 136 7.78 10.13 18.86
C ASN A 136 6.43 10.25 19.59
N ALA A 137 5.48 9.34 19.32
CA ALA A 137 4.24 9.24 20.10
C ALA A 137 4.52 8.59 21.45
N GLN A 138 3.99 9.17 22.54
CA GLN A 138 4.00 8.55 23.86
C GLN A 138 2.78 7.67 24.05
N LYS A 139 2.86 6.70 24.98
CA LYS A 139 1.76 5.77 25.25
C LYS A 139 0.53 6.47 25.84
N ASP A 140 0.75 7.52 26.65
CA ASP A 140 -0.32 8.25 27.34
C ASP A 140 -1.11 9.19 26.40
N ASP A 141 -0.51 9.55 25.26
CA ASP A 141 -1.09 10.43 24.24
C ASP A 141 -1.91 9.67 23.18
N VAL A 142 -1.95 8.33 23.27
CA VAL A 142 -2.61 7.44 22.32
C VAL A 142 -3.79 6.76 23.00
N SER A 143 -4.99 7.01 22.50
CA SER A 143 -6.21 6.33 22.92
C SER A 143 -6.82 5.59 21.73
N VAL A 144 -7.05 4.29 21.90
CA VAL A 144 -7.66 3.42 20.89
C VAL A 144 -8.88 2.76 21.48
N GLN A 145 -10.02 2.92 20.81
CA GLN A 145 -11.29 2.29 21.15
C GLN A 145 -11.66 1.28 20.08
N PHE A 146 -11.93 0.06 20.51
CA PHE A 146 -12.36 -1.04 19.67
C PHE A 146 -13.86 -1.29 19.87
N LEU A 147 -14.61 -1.31 18.79
CA LEU A 147 -15.98 -1.81 18.72
C LEU A 147 -16.02 -2.99 17.74
N GLU A 148 -17.09 -3.77 17.75
CA GLU A 148 -17.20 -4.97 16.91
C GLU A 148 -16.94 -4.69 15.42
N LYS A 149 -17.44 -3.59 14.87
CA LYS A 149 -17.26 -3.22 13.46
C LYS A 149 -16.65 -1.84 13.25
N LYS A 150 -16.13 -1.22 14.31
CA LYS A 150 -15.58 0.14 14.23
C LYS A 150 -14.35 0.24 15.10
N MET A 151 -13.37 1.00 14.66
CA MET A 151 -12.22 1.36 15.49
C MET A 151 -12.00 2.87 15.41
N ASN A 152 -11.73 3.45 16.56
CA ASN A 152 -11.39 4.86 16.68
C ASN A 152 -10.02 4.95 17.35
N ALA A 153 -9.05 5.55 16.68
CA ALA A 153 -7.74 5.82 17.23
C ALA A 153 -7.50 7.33 17.25
N SER A 154 -7.32 7.88 18.44
CA SER A 154 -6.93 9.28 18.64
C SER A 154 -5.49 9.33 19.15
N VAL A 155 -4.66 10.14 18.49
CA VAL A 155 -3.26 10.34 18.87
C VAL A 155 -2.98 11.83 18.93
N ARG A 156 -2.51 12.32 20.08
CA ARG A 156 -2.02 13.68 20.20
C ARG A 156 -0.61 13.77 19.65
N LEU A 157 -0.41 14.58 18.61
CA LEU A 157 0.91 14.80 18.02
C LEU A 157 1.73 15.77 18.89
N PRO A 158 3.07 15.65 18.91
CA PRO A 158 3.93 16.62 19.59
C PRO A 158 3.86 18.03 18.98
N SER A 159 3.28 18.17 17.79
CA SER A 159 2.98 19.46 17.15
C SER A 159 1.74 20.17 17.74
N GLY A 160 0.99 19.55 18.65
CA GLY A 160 -0.23 20.09 19.26
C GLY A 160 -1.51 19.82 18.47
N GLU A 161 -1.44 19.09 17.34
CA GLU A 161 -2.60 18.65 16.57
C GLU A 161 -3.09 17.28 17.07
N ASP A 162 -4.39 17.14 17.34
CA ASP A 162 -5.00 15.85 17.65
C ASP A 162 -5.35 15.12 16.34
N PHE A 163 -4.69 13.99 16.08
CA PHE A 163 -5.00 13.12 14.95
C PHE A 163 -6.08 12.12 15.35
N ASN A 164 -7.17 12.04 14.59
CA ASN A 164 -8.26 11.09 14.83
C ASN A 164 -8.51 10.23 13.59
N LEU A 165 -8.31 8.92 13.72
CA LEU A 165 -8.58 7.92 12.70
C LEU A 165 -9.83 7.14 13.09
N LYS A 166 -10.88 7.24 12.28
CA LYS A 166 -12.13 6.46 12.42
C LYS A 166 -12.22 5.52 11.24
N LEU A 167 -12.28 4.21 11.50
CA LEU A 167 -12.42 3.20 10.47
C LEU A 167 -13.70 2.39 10.74
N ASP A 168 -14.56 2.32 9.72
CA ASP A 168 -15.73 1.43 9.70
C ASP A 168 -15.30 0.11 9.05
N LEU A 169 -15.09 -0.91 9.88
CA LEU A 169 -14.50 -2.18 9.47
C LEU A 169 -15.49 -3.02 8.66
N LEU A 170 -14.96 -3.68 7.62
CA LEU A 170 -15.75 -4.56 6.77
C LEU A 170 -16.31 -5.78 7.55
N HIS A 171 -15.46 -6.40 8.37
CA HIS A 171 -15.83 -7.56 9.18
C HIS A 171 -15.74 -7.26 10.68
N SER A 172 -16.44 -8.07 11.48
CA SER A 172 -16.38 -7.97 12.92
C SER A 172 -15.01 -8.35 13.46
N ILE A 173 -14.57 -7.67 14.52
CA ILE A 173 -13.36 -7.95 15.29
C ILE A 173 -13.75 -8.33 16.72
N VAL A 174 -12.84 -8.97 17.45
CA VAL A 174 -12.99 -9.27 18.89
C VAL A 174 -12.31 -8.15 19.69
N PRO A 175 -13.06 -7.18 20.28
CA PRO A 175 -12.48 -6.01 20.93
C PRO A 175 -11.57 -6.38 22.11
N GLU A 176 -11.97 -7.39 22.88
CA GLU A 176 -11.27 -7.84 24.09
C GLU A 176 -9.86 -8.41 23.81
N GLN A 177 -9.66 -8.97 22.62
CA GLN A 177 -8.37 -9.55 22.20
C GLN A 177 -7.58 -8.61 21.28
N SER A 178 -8.12 -7.42 21.02
CA SER A 178 -7.46 -6.40 20.19
C SER A 178 -6.56 -5.55 21.07
N THR A 179 -5.37 -5.24 20.57
CA THR A 179 -4.33 -4.54 21.33
C THR A 179 -3.61 -3.53 20.45
N PHE A 180 -2.95 -2.55 21.04
CA PHE A 180 -2.11 -1.60 20.31
C PHE A 180 -0.73 -1.51 20.96
N LYS A 181 0.28 -1.22 20.14
CA LYS A 181 1.67 -1.00 20.55
C LYS A 181 2.15 0.33 19.99
N VAL A 182 2.64 1.18 20.86
CA VAL A 182 3.26 2.46 20.49
C VAL A 182 4.75 2.22 20.34
N LEU A 183 5.29 2.49 19.16
CA LEU A 183 6.72 2.47 18.84
C LEU A 183 7.19 3.91 18.58
N SER A 184 8.51 4.10 18.55
CA SER A 184 9.12 5.40 18.30
C SER A 184 8.83 5.97 16.90
N THR A 185 8.56 5.10 15.92
CA THR A 185 8.35 5.48 14.52
C THR A 185 6.91 5.29 14.03
N LYS A 186 6.08 4.57 14.79
CA LYS A 186 4.72 4.19 14.40
C LYS A 186 3.90 3.70 15.58
N VAL A 187 2.58 3.72 15.42
CA VAL A 187 1.63 3.04 16.31
C VAL A 187 1.08 1.84 15.57
N GLU A 188 1.26 0.63 16.11
CA GLU A 188 0.72 -0.61 15.56
C GLU A 188 -0.54 -1.02 16.30
N ILE A 189 -1.67 -1.05 15.62
CA ILE A 189 -2.95 -1.48 16.16
C ILE A 189 -3.24 -2.88 15.61
N LYS A 190 -3.35 -3.86 16.51
CA LYS A 190 -3.62 -5.26 16.19
C LYS A 190 -5.04 -5.61 16.59
N MET A 191 -5.86 -5.92 15.61
CA MET A 191 -7.23 -6.37 15.81
C MET A 191 -7.33 -7.87 15.61
N LYS A 192 -7.98 -8.56 16.54
CA LYS A 192 -8.20 -10.01 16.43
C LYS A 192 -9.43 -10.28 15.57
N LYS A 193 -9.27 -11.14 14.56
CA LYS A 193 -10.40 -11.63 13.76
C LYS A 193 -11.12 -12.76 14.52
N PRO A 194 -12.47 -12.78 14.54
CA PRO A 194 -13.24 -13.87 15.13
C PRO A 194 -13.12 -15.14 14.27
N GLU A 195 -13.08 -14.98 12.95
CA GLU A 195 -12.96 -16.06 11.99
C GLU A 195 -11.74 -15.84 11.08
N ALA A 196 -11.15 -16.93 10.58
CA ALA A 196 -10.02 -16.89 9.65
C ALA A 196 -10.47 -16.49 8.22
N VAL A 197 -11.13 -15.34 8.11
CA VAL A 197 -11.62 -14.76 6.86
C VAL A 197 -10.56 -13.80 6.30
N ARG A 198 -10.34 -13.86 4.98
CA ARG A 198 -9.49 -12.90 4.25
C ARG A 198 -10.28 -11.64 3.95
N TRP A 199 -9.79 -10.50 4.42
CA TRP A 199 -10.39 -9.20 4.18
C TRP A 199 -9.95 -8.69 2.81
N GLU A 200 -10.86 -8.56 1.85
CA GLU A 200 -10.54 -7.95 0.55
C GLU A 200 -10.30 -6.44 0.68
N LYS A 201 -10.95 -5.81 1.65
CA LYS A 201 -10.84 -4.38 1.97
C LYS A 201 -10.89 -4.19 3.49
N LEU A 202 -10.24 -3.13 3.97
CA LEU A 202 -10.29 -2.74 5.38
C LEU A 202 -11.66 -2.15 5.77
N GLU A 203 -12.21 -1.30 4.91
CA GLU A 203 -13.45 -0.56 5.14
C GLU A 203 -14.55 -0.97 4.15
N GLY A 204 -15.81 -1.00 4.63
CA GLY A 204 -16.96 -1.24 3.77
C GLY A 204 -18.29 -1.37 4.50
N GLN A 205 -19.37 -1.00 3.82
CA GLN A 205 -20.73 -1.02 4.35
C GLN A 205 -21.47 -2.26 3.82
N GLY A 206 -21.36 -3.37 4.57
CA GLY A 206 -22.24 -4.53 4.44
C GLY A 206 -22.07 -5.40 3.20
N ASP A 207 -21.44 -6.55 3.39
CA ASP A 207 -22.06 -7.84 3.04
C ASP A 207 -21.48 -8.91 3.97
N SER A 208 -22.33 -9.82 4.45
CA SER A 208 -21.88 -10.98 5.24
C SER A 208 -20.79 -11.74 4.49
N PRO A 209 -19.75 -12.25 5.16
CA PRO A 209 -18.63 -12.90 4.50
C PRO A 209 -19.12 -14.12 3.71
N LYS A 210 -19.03 -14.06 2.37
CA LYS A 210 -18.93 -15.28 1.56
C LYS A 210 -17.58 -15.89 1.93
N LEU A 211 -17.59 -16.89 2.82
CA LEU A 211 -16.41 -17.62 3.27
C LEU A 211 -15.64 -18.18 2.06
N LYS A 212 -14.59 -17.48 1.64
CA LYS A 212 -13.44 -18.14 1.00
C LYS A 212 -12.50 -18.52 2.13
N GLN A 213 -12.62 -19.77 2.59
CA GLN A 213 -11.61 -20.41 3.42
C GLN A 213 -10.25 -20.25 2.75
N PHE A 214 -9.21 -20.08 3.55
CA PHE A 214 -7.82 -19.99 3.11
C PHE A 214 -7.39 -21.34 2.53
N THR A 215 -7.80 -21.64 1.30
CA THR A 215 -7.24 -22.72 0.51
C THR A 215 -6.02 -22.15 -0.21
N PRO A 216 -4.82 -22.76 -0.10
CA PRO A 216 -3.70 -22.37 -0.95
C PRO A 216 -4.13 -22.51 -2.42
N ASP A 217 -4.15 -21.38 -3.13
CA ASP A 217 -4.64 -21.22 -4.50
C ASP A 217 -4.04 -22.30 -5.42
N THR A 218 -4.79 -23.37 -5.66
CA THR A 218 -4.38 -24.47 -6.56
C THR A 218 -5.07 -24.37 -7.93
N GLN A 219 -5.89 -23.33 -8.17
CA GLN A 219 -6.83 -23.32 -9.30
C GLN A 219 -6.50 -22.37 -10.45
N HIS A 220 -5.36 -21.67 -10.40
CA HIS A 220 -4.79 -21.00 -11.58
C HIS A 220 -3.42 -21.58 -11.94
N LEU A 221 -3.40 -22.86 -12.31
CA LEU A 221 -2.28 -23.43 -13.04
C LEU A 221 -2.34 -22.92 -14.48
N TYR A 222 -1.49 -21.93 -14.77
CA TYR A 222 -1.03 -21.65 -16.12
C TYR A 222 -0.46 -22.97 -16.70
N PRO A 223 -0.75 -23.37 -17.95
CA PRO A 223 -0.11 -24.55 -18.51
C PRO A 223 1.35 -24.19 -18.78
N SER A 224 2.20 -24.35 -17.77
CA SER A 224 3.64 -24.22 -17.92
C SER A 224 4.09 -25.38 -18.79
N SER A 225 4.56 -25.08 -20.00
CA SER A 225 5.04 -26.04 -20.99
C SER A 225 6.39 -26.68 -20.62
N SER A 226 6.64 -26.92 -19.34
CA SER A 226 7.87 -27.51 -18.83
C SER A 226 7.55 -28.63 -17.84
N HIS A 227 7.73 -29.88 -18.25
CA HIS A 227 7.61 -31.07 -17.41
C HIS A 227 8.73 -31.20 -16.35
N TYR A 228 9.36 -30.09 -15.96
CA TYR A 228 10.51 -30.08 -15.08
C TYR A 228 10.31 -29.06 -13.95
N THR A 229 9.78 -29.54 -12.83
CA THR A 229 9.79 -28.80 -11.56
C THR A 229 11.05 -29.19 -10.80
N ARG A 230 12.09 -28.36 -10.86
CA ARG A 230 13.28 -28.51 -10.00
C ARG A 230 12.85 -28.23 -8.56
N ASN A 231 12.89 -29.26 -7.72
CA ASN A 231 12.50 -29.14 -6.32
C ASN A 231 13.58 -28.36 -5.54
N TRP A 232 13.34 -27.07 -5.33
CA TRP A 232 14.29 -26.16 -4.69
C TRP A 232 14.58 -26.52 -3.23
N ASP A 233 13.63 -27.12 -2.50
CA ASP A 233 13.87 -27.59 -1.14
C ASP A 233 14.86 -28.75 -1.11
N LYS A 234 14.75 -29.67 -2.07
CA LYS A 234 15.72 -30.75 -2.23
C LYS A 234 17.09 -30.21 -2.64
N LEU A 235 17.12 -29.19 -3.50
CA LEU A 235 18.37 -28.55 -3.91
C LEU A 235 19.06 -27.82 -2.75
N VAL A 236 18.32 -27.15 -1.87
CA VAL A 236 18.88 -26.48 -0.68
C VAL A 236 19.38 -27.50 0.33
N VAL A 237 18.73 -28.66 0.45
CA VAL A 237 19.21 -29.76 1.28
C VAL A 237 20.45 -30.41 0.67
N GLU A 238 20.46 -30.69 -0.64
CA GLU A 238 21.64 -31.21 -1.36
C GLU A 238 22.81 -30.22 -1.31
N ILE A 239 22.59 -28.91 -1.48
CA ILE A 239 23.65 -27.88 -1.33
C ILE A 239 24.16 -27.82 0.10
N LYS A 240 23.29 -27.93 1.12
CA LYS A 240 23.75 -27.97 2.53
C LYS A 240 24.50 -29.26 2.88
N GLU A 241 24.14 -30.38 2.26
CA GLU A 241 24.87 -31.64 2.41
C GLU A 241 26.17 -31.61 1.62
N GLU A 242 26.19 -31.01 0.43
CA GLU A 242 27.39 -30.73 -0.37
C GLU A 242 28.30 -29.72 0.32
N GLU A 243 27.83 -28.64 0.94
CA GLU A 243 28.65 -27.73 1.76
C GLU A 243 29.25 -28.44 2.98
N LYS A 244 28.61 -29.51 3.45
CA LYS A 244 29.08 -30.34 4.57
C LYS A 244 30.07 -31.43 4.14
N ASN A 245 29.96 -31.89 2.88
CA ASN A 245 30.80 -32.92 2.27
C ASN A 245 31.86 -32.37 1.30
N GLU A 246 31.78 -31.10 0.92
CA GLU A 246 32.84 -30.34 0.29
C GLU A 246 33.95 -30.29 1.32
N LYS A 247 34.86 -31.24 1.15
CA LYS A 247 36.20 -31.20 1.71
C LYS A 247 36.67 -29.77 1.50
N LEU A 248 37.01 -29.10 2.59
CA LEU A 248 37.66 -27.79 2.59
C LEU A 248 38.98 -27.88 1.78
N GLU A 249 38.92 -27.93 0.46
CA GLU A 249 40.10 -28.07 -0.38
C GLU A 249 40.83 -26.73 -0.41
N GLY A 250 42.13 -26.80 -0.15
CA GLY A 250 43.02 -25.65 -0.03
C GLY A 250 43.53 -25.42 1.40
N ASP A 251 43.90 -24.18 1.69
CA ASP A 251 44.65 -23.81 2.91
C ASP A 251 43.90 -24.09 4.22
N ALA A 252 42.56 -24.15 4.19
CA ALA A 252 41.74 -24.38 5.38
C ALA A 252 41.83 -25.82 5.92
N ALA A 253 41.88 -26.85 5.05
CA ALA A 253 42.14 -28.21 5.50
C ALA A 253 43.60 -28.39 5.94
N LEU A 254 44.54 -27.75 5.25
CA LEU A 254 45.95 -27.76 5.61
C LEU A 254 46.18 -27.14 7.00
N ASN A 255 45.53 -26.02 7.28
CA ASN A 255 45.58 -25.36 8.59
C ASN A 255 44.97 -26.22 9.70
N LYS A 256 43.84 -26.91 9.44
CA LYS A 256 43.28 -27.86 10.41
C LYS A 256 44.22 -29.05 10.66
N LEU A 257 44.86 -29.56 9.62
CA LEU A 257 45.87 -30.61 9.75
C LEU A 257 47.06 -30.16 10.61
N PHE A 258 47.55 -28.93 10.43
CA PHE A 258 48.63 -28.38 11.26
C PHE A 258 48.21 -28.15 12.72
N GLN A 259 46.97 -27.70 12.96
CA GLN A 259 46.44 -27.59 14.31
C GLN A 259 46.39 -28.95 15.02
N GLN A 260 46.01 -30.01 14.30
CA GLN A 260 45.97 -31.36 14.82
C GLN A 260 47.38 -31.92 15.09
N ILE A 261 48.34 -31.71 14.18
CA ILE A 261 49.74 -32.11 14.40
C ILE A 261 50.35 -31.37 15.60
N TYR A 262 49.98 -30.10 15.80
CA TYR A 262 50.43 -29.33 16.95
C TYR A 262 49.78 -29.80 18.26
N SER A 263 48.48 -30.15 18.26
CA SER A 263 47.81 -30.67 19.46
C SER A 263 48.36 -32.03 19.87
N ASP A 264 48.57 -32.92 18.89
CA ASP A 264 48.95 -34.32 19.12
C ASP A 264 50.47 -34.52 19.24
N GLY A 265 51.26 -33.50 18.86
CA GLY A 265 52.72 -33.54 18.87
C GLY A 265 53.36 -33.50 20.26
N THR A 266 54.50 -34.17 20.40
CA THR A 266 55.39 -34.06 21.57
C THR A 266 56.00 -32.66 21.67
N ASP A 267 56.50 -32.29 22.85
CA ASP A 267 57.05 -30.95 23.07
C ASP A 267 58.23 -30.62 22.12
N GLU A 268 58.98 -31.63 21.68
CA GLU A 268 60.05 -31.46 20.67
C GLU A 268 59.49 -31.09 19.29
N VAL A 269 58.37 -31.69 18.89
CA VAL A 269 57.70 -31.39 17.61
C VAL A 269 57.13 -29.98 17.64
N LYS A 270 56.47 -29.59 18.74
CA LYS A 270 55.97 -28.22 18.93
C LYS A 270 57.10 -27.19 18.89
N ARG A 271 58.24 -27.52 19.49
CA ARG A 271 59.44 -26.66 19.49
C ARG A 271 60.02 -26.52 18.09
N ALA A 272 60.07 -27.60 17.31
CA ALA A 272 60.52 -27.57 15.92
C ALA A 272 59.61 -26.72 15.04
N MET A 273 58.30 -26.92 15.18
CA MET A 273 57.28 -26.18 14.44
C MET A 273 57.35 -24.69 14.74
N ASN A 274 57.42 -24.31 16.03
CA ASN A 274 57.49 -22.91 16.44
C ASN A 274 58.78 -22.23 15.95
N LYS A 275 59.92 -22.92 16.03
CA LYS A 275 61.20 -22.38 15.55
C LYS A 275 61.21 -22.22 14.03
N SER A 276 60.79 -23.24 13.27
CA SER A 276 60.77 -23.17 11.81
C SER A 276 59.80 -22.12 11.29
N PHE A 277 58.62 -22.02 11.91
CA PHE A 277 57.60 -21.07 11.50
C PHE A 277 58.05 -19.62 11.76
N MET A 278 58.65 -19.38 12.93
CA MET A 278 59.15 -18.05 13.29
C MET A 278 60.36 -17.61 12.44
N GLU A 279 61.31 -18.51 12.17
CA GLU A 279 62.50 -18.19 11.36
C GLU A 279 62.18 -18.00 9.88
N SER A 280 61.20 -18.73 9.34
CA SER A 280 60.76 -18.65 7.95
C SER A 280 59.69 -17.57 7.71
N GLY A 281 59.34 -16.76 8.71
CA GLY A 281 58.32 -15.72 8.55
C GLY A 281 56.92 -16.27 8.25
N GLY A 282 56.63 -17.51 8.68
CA GLY A 282 55.34 -18.17 8.52
C GLY A 282 55.17 -18.98 7.24
N THR A 283 56.24 -19.18 6.46
CA THR A 283 56.18 -19.85 5.16
C THR A 283 56.53 -21.33 5.20
N VAL A 284 57.36 -21.76 6.16
CA VAL A 284 57.86 -23.15 6.26
C VAL A 284 57.60 -23.73 7.65
N LEU A 285 57.01 -24.93 7.70
CA LEU A 285 56.72 -25.66 8.93
C LEU A 285 57.40 -27.04 8.90
N SER A 286 58.29 -27.31 9.85
CA SER A 286 58.98 -28.59 9.97
C SER A 286 58.80 -29.18 11.36
N THR A 287 58.57 -30.50 11.42
CA THR A 287 58.29 -31.25 12.66
C THR A 287 59.55 -31.90 13.25
N ASN A 288 60.70 -31.84 12.56
CA ASN A 288 61.94 -32.51 12.97
C ASN A 288 62.90 -31.56 13.71
N TRP A 289 62.98 -31.70 15.04
CA TRP A 289 63.85 -30.87 15.89
C TRP A 289 65.34 -31.07 15.64
N SER A 290 65.77 -32.29 15.30
CA SER A 290 67.20 -32.61 15.12
C SER A 290 67.86 -31.83 13.99
N ASP A 291 67.04 -31.43 13.01
CA ASP A 291 67.43 -30.71 11.80
C ASP A 291 67.26 -29.20 12.00
N VAL A 292 66.05 -28.76 12.34
CA VAL A 292 65.70 -27.34 12.59
C VAL A 292 66.43 -26.76 13.80
N GLY A 293 66.81 -27.59 14.77
CA GLY A 293 67.56 -27.16 15.94
C GLY A 293 68.95 -26.60 15.60
N LYS A 294 69.60 -27.14 14.55
CA LYS A 294 70.99 -26.84 14.18
C LYS A 294 71.13 -25.83 13.04
N ARG A 295 70.17 -25.78 12.12
CA ARG A 295 70.18 -24.87 10.96
C ARG A 295 69.15 -23.76 11.10
N LYS A 296 69.37 -22.63 10.42
CA LYS A 296 68.37 -21.57 10.28
C LYS A 296 67.44 -21.92 9.13
N VAL A 297 66.14 -21.80 9.33
CA VAL A 297 65.16 -22.07 8.27
C VAL A 297 65.01 -20.83 7.37
N GLU A 298 65.23 -21.01 6.07
CA GLU A 298 65.08 -19.94 5.08
C GLU A 298 63.61 -19.69 4.73
N VAL A 299 63.31 -18.46 4.32
CA VAL A 299 61.96 -18.06 3.89
C VAL A 299 61.75 -18.57 2.46
N ASN A 300 60.76 -19.44 2.27
CA ASN A 300 60.34 -19.93 0.95
C ASN A 300 58.87 -19.55 0.74
N PRO A 301 58.58 -18.35 0.20
CA PRO A 301 57.21 -17.96 -0.05
C PRO A 301 56.60 -18.79 -1.20
N PRO A 302 55.28 -18.97 -1.24
CA PRO A 302 54.59 -19.64 -2.36
C PRO A 302 54.88 -18.93 -3.69
N ASP A 303 54.82 -19.68 -4.80
CA ASP A 303 55.25 -19.23 -6.15
C ASP A 303 54.64 -17.89 -6.61
N ASP A 304 53.47 -17.51 -6.09
CA ASP A 304 52.76 -16.27 -6.43
C ASP A 304 53.04 -15.08 -5.49
N VAL A 305 53.95 -15.20 -4.51
CA VAL A 305 54.20 -14.15 -3.49
C VAL A 305 55.70 -13.86 -3.31
N GLU A 306 56.11 -12.61 -3.50
CA GLU A 306 57.49 -12.18 -3.23
C GLU A 306 57.67 -11.70 -1.78
N TRP A 307 58.67 -12.26 -1.09
CA TRP A 307 59.03 -11.80 0.25
C TRP A 307 59.74 -10.44 0.23
N LYS A 308 59.11 -9.40 0.78
CA LYS A 308 59.73 -8.09 0.99
C LYS A 308 60.18 -7.90 2.43
N LYS A 309 61.47 -7.58 2.62
CA LYS A 309 62.02 -7.09 3.90
C LYS A 309 61.74 -5.58 4.00
N PHE A 310 61.00 -5.18 5.02
CA PHE A 310 60.79 -3.77 5.39
C PHE A 310 61.80 -3.34 6.44
#